data_AF-A0A4U6QEW1-F1
#
_entry.id   AF-A0A4U6QEW1-F1
#
_cell.length_a   1.000
_cell.length_b   1.000
_cell.length_c   1.000
_cell.angle_alpha   90.00
_cell.angle_beta   90.00
_cell.angle_gamma   90.00
#
_symmetry.space_group_name_H-M   'P 1'
#
loop_
_entity.id
_entity.type
_entity.pdbx_description
1 polymer ?
#
loop_
_entity_poly.entity_id
_entity_poly.type
_entity_poly.pdbx_seq_one_letter_code
_entity_poly.pdbx_strand_id
1 'polypeptide(L)'
;MAEHSRRVGVPVFLPSDVVFDAQTHARADELIARYPVGRSALLPLLHLVQSVEGFVSQPGIEFCSAKLGLTDAEVSAVATFYTMYKRTPCGEHLVSVCTNALCAVLGGDAIYSALSRHLGVGHEQTSGDPNSPGSITLEHAECLAACDHAPVLQVDYEFYDHQTPDSALDLTMALQRGERPPPTRGAPLRDFRAAELEIAGIRPDLAEQIDVPTASPQTLRGASLAEQTGQRAPAMPDHVEFPPLPEKK
;
A
#
# COMPACT_ATOMS: atom_id res chain seq x y z
N MET A 1 -9.95 -35.19 -18.40
CA MET A 1 -9.02 -34.09 -18.78
C MET A 1 -9.87 -32.86 -19.01
N ALA A 2 -10.12 -32.10 -17.95
CA ALA A 2 -10.99 -30.92 -18.00
C ALA A 2 -10.20 -29.74 -18.57
N GLU A 3 -10.61 -29.28 -19.74
CA GLU A 3 -10.08 -28.12 -20.44
C GLU A 3 -10.33 -26.89 -19.56
N HIS A 4 -9.27 -26.41 -18.88
CA HIS A 4 -9.32 -25.24 -18.03
C HIS A 4 -9.60 -24.02 -18.92
N SER A 5 -10.82 -23.48 -18.82
CA SER A 5 -11.25 -22.29 -19.55
C SER A 5 -10.30 -21.13 -19.22
N ARG A 6 -9.44 -20.77 -20.19
CA ARG A 6 -8.54 -19.62 -20.10
C ARG A 6 -9.40 -18.34 -20.08
N ARG A 7 -9.50 -17.70 -18.91
CA ARG A 7 -10.16 -16.40 -18.76
C ARG A 7 -9.28 -15.30 -19.34
N VAL A 8 -9.85 -14.45 -20.18
CA VAL A 8 -9.13 -13.30 -20.77
C VAL A 8 -8.74 -12.32 -19.66
N GLY A 9 -7.46 -11.93 -19.60
CA GLY A 9 -6.96 -10.94 -18.62
C GLY A 9 -6.50 -11.52 -17.27
N VAL A 10 -6.62 -12.83 -17.06
CA VAL A 10 -6.10 -13.51 -15.87
C VAL A 10 -4.74 -14.13 -16.20
N PRO A 11 -3.63 -13.70 -15.56
CA PRO A 11 -2.30 -14.29 -15.78
C PRO A 11 -2.30 -15.80 -15.55
N VAL A 12 -1.48 -16.52 -16.32
CA VAL A 12 -1.40 -17.99 -16.33
C VAL A 12 -1.02 -18.60 -14.95
N PHE A 13 -0.47 -17.80 -14.04
CA PHE A 13 -0.12 -18.24 -12.68
C PHE A 13 -1.29 -18.21 -11.69
N LEU A 14 -2.41 -17.56 -11.98
CA LEU A 14 -3.60 -17.61 -11.12
C LEU A 14 -4.38 -18.91 -11.40
N PRO A 15 -4.62 -19.77 -10.40
CA PRO A 15 -5.41 -20.98 -10.57
C PRO A 15 -6.81 -20.64 -11.13
N SER A 16 -7.32 -21.45 -12.07
CA SER A 16 -8.62 -21.22 -12.72
C SER A 16 -9.83 -21.46 -11.81
N ASP A 17 -9.60 -21.98 -10.60
CA ASP A 17 -10.62 -22.55 -9.75
C ASP A 17 -10.64 -21.78 -8.42
N VAL A 18 -11.70 -20.97 -8.24
CA VAL A 18 -12.03 -20.17 -7.04
C VAL A 18 -10.95 -19.16 -6.64
N VAL A 19 -11.00 -17.97 -7.25
CA VAL A 19 -10.13 -16.81 -6.95
C VAL A 19 -10.41 -16.20 -5.59
N PHE A 20 -11.66 -16.25 -5.10
CA PHE A 20 -12.06 -15.74 -3.79
C PHE A 20 -12.83 -16.81 -3.03
N ASP A 21 -12.18 -17.39 -2.03
CA ASP A 21 -12.71 -18.50 -1.25
C ASP A 21 -13.75 -18.05 -0.20
N ALA A 22 -14.30 -19.01 0.54
CA ALA A 22 -15.28 -18.73 1.58
C ALA A 22 -14.75 -17.77 2.66
N GLN A 23 -13.45 -17.85 2.98
CA GLN A 23 -12.82 -16.94 3.94
C GLN A 23 -12.77 -15.51 3.39
N THR A 24 -12.43 -15.34 2.11
CA THR A 24 -12.41 -14.04 1.45
C THR A 24 -13.82 -13.43 1.38
N HIS A 25 -14.83 -14.24 1.07
CA HIS A 25 -16.23 -13.80 1.11
C HIS A 25 -16.65 -13.31 2.51
N ALA A 26 -16.27 -14.04 3.56
CA ALA A 26 -16.57 -13.66 4.94
C ALA A 26 -15.86 -12.36 5.36
N ARG A 27 -14.58 -12.20 4.99
CA ARG A 27 -13.82 -10.95 5.22
C ARG A 27 -14.47 -9.77 4.49
N ALA A 28 -14.90 -9.97 3.25
CA ALA A 28 -15.59 -8.93 2.50
C ALA A 28 -16.89 -8.49 3.20
N ASP A 29 -17.68 -9.43 3.71
CA ASP A 29 -18.91 -9.12 4.44
C ASP A 29 -18.63 -8.38 5.76
N GLU A 30 -17.57 -8.75 6.47
CA GLU A 30 -17.10 -8.01 7.65
C GLU A 30 -16.73 -6.56 7.32
N LEU A 31 -15.99 -6.34 6.23
CA LEU A 31 -15.60 -5.00 5.80
C LEU A 31 -16.81 -4.15 5.42
N ILE A 32 -17.77 -4.73 4.69
CA ILE A 32 -19.01 -4.05 4.30
C ILE A 32 -19.81 -3.62 5.53
N ALA A 33 -19.89 -4.48 6.55
CA ALA A 33 -20.63 -4.21 7.78
C ALA A 33 -20.08 -3.03 8.61
N ARG A 34 -18.85 -2.57 8.35
CA ARG A 34 -18.25 -1.41 9.02
C ARG A 34 -18.86 -0.08 8.57
N TYR A 35 -19.61 -0.07 7.47
CA TYR A 35 -20.13 1.15 6.87
C TYR A 35 -21.67 1.17 6.87
N PRO A 36 -22.29 2.33 7.14
CA PRO A 36 -23.74 2.47 7.06
C PRO A 36 -24.25 2.39 5.60
N VAL A 37 -23.39 2.64 4.62
CA VAL A 37 -23.70 2.53 3.19
C VAL A 37 -22.67 1.61 2.55
N GLY A 38 -23.11 0.49 1.97
CA GLY A 38 -22.23 -0.57 1.48
C GLY A 38 -21.17 -0.10 0.48
N ARG A 39 -21.52 0.81 -0.44
CA ARG A 39 -20.57 1.35 -1.44
C ARG A 39 -19.29 1.96 -0.83
N SER A 40 -19.35 2.42 0.42
CA SER A 40 -18.20 3.00 1.12
C SER A 40 -17.12 1.98 1.45
N ALA A 41 -17.44 0.67 1.39
CA ALA A 41 -16.49 -0.41 1.56
C ALA A 41 -15.68 -0.74 0.28
N LEU A 42 -15.89 -0.03 -0.84
CA LEU A 42 -15.21 -0.34 -2.09
C LEU A 42 -13.67 -0.27 -1.97
N LEU A 43 -13.15 0.77 -1.31
CA LEU A 43 -11.70 0.96 -1.14
C LEU A 43 -11.04 -0.20 -0.37
N PRO A 44 -11.50 -0.57 0.85
CA PRO A 44 -10.92 -1.72 1.55
C PRO A 44 -11.18 -3.06 0.84
N LEU A 45 -12.27 -3.21 0.09
CA LEU A 45 -12.49 -4.41 -0.72
C LEU A 45 -11.48 -4.55 -1.88
N LEU A 46 -11.07 -3.45 -2.51
CA LEU A 46 -10.03 -3.49 -3.54
C LEU A 46 -8.68 -3.88 -2.93
N HIS A 47 -8.34 -3.41 -1.73
CA HIS A 47 -7.17 -3.91 -0.99
C HIS A 47 -7.29 -5.40 -0.63
N LEU A 48 -8.48 -5.87 -0.23
CA LEU A 48 -8.73 -7.29 0.00
C LEU A 48 -8.49 -8.12 -1.27
N VAL A 49 -8.93 -7.63 -2.44
CA VAL A 49 -8.63 -8.26 -3.74
C VAL A 49 -7.12 -8.37 -3.96
N GLN A 50 -6.37 -7.28 -3.80
CA GLN A 50 -4.91 -7.28 -3.96
C GLN A 50 -4.21 -8.23 -2.97
N SER A 51 -4.73 -8.38 -1.75
CA SER A 51 -4.20 -9.36 -0.80
C SER A 51 -4.32 -10.82 -1.26
N VAL A 52 -5.25 -11.10 -2.16
CA VAL A 52 -5.48 -12.46 -2.69
C VAL A 52 -4.74 -12.66 -4.01
N GLU A 53 -4.77 -11.68 -4.90
CA GLU A 53 -4.25 -11.83 -6.27
C GLU A 53 -2.90 -11.16 -6.52
N GLY A 54 -2.47 -10.24 -5.63
CA GLY A 54 -1.30 -9.39 -5.80
C GLY A 54 -1.52 -8.18 -6.72
N PHE A 55 -2.74 -7.96 -7.20
CA PHE A 55 -3.18 -6.81 -8.01
C PHE A 55 -4.71 -6.82 -8.12
N VAL A 56 -5.32 -5.77 -8.68
CA VAL A 56 -6.75 -5.70 -8.99
C VAL A 56 -7.00 -6.27 -10.40
N SER A 57 -7.44 -7.53 -10.44
CA SER A 57 -7.81 -8.21 -11.68
C SER A 57 -9.25 -7.88 -12.12
N GLN A 58 -9.60 -8.27 -13.35
CA GLN A 58 -11.00 -8.20 -13.82
C GLN A 58 -11.96 -9.06 -12.95
N PRO A 59 -11.64 -10.31 -12.59
CA PRO A 59 -12.40 -11.04 -11.57
C PRO A 59 -12.53 -10.33 -10.23
N GLY A 60 -11.49 -9.61 -9.78
CA GLY A 60 -11.55 -8.79 -8.57
C GLY A 60 -12.54 -7.63 -8.69
N ILE A 61 -12.59 -6.98 -9.85
CA ILE A 61 -13.59 -5.94 -10.16
C ILE A 61 -15.00 -6.52 -10.10
N GLU A 62 -15.24 -7.66 -10.74
CA GLU A 62 -16.53 -8.38 -10.74
C GLU A 62 -16.94 -8.83 -9.34
N PHE A 63 -15.97 -9.26 -8.51
CA PHE A 63 -16.21 -9.62 -7.12
C PHE A 63 -16.70 -8.42 -6.31
N CYS A 64 -16.01 -7.28 -6.41
CA CYS A 64 -16.41 -6.06 -5.71
C CYS A 64 -17.76 -5.53 -6.21
N SER A 65 -18.00 -5.54 -7.52
CA SER A 65 -19.26 -5.07 -8.11
C SER A 65 -20.45 -5.91 -7.64
N ALA A 66 -20.32 -7.23 -7.64
CA ALA A 66 -21.32 -8.15 -7.14
C ALA A 66 -21.59 -7.99 -5.63
N LYS A 67 -20.54 -7.82 -4.82
CA LYS A 67 -20.67 -7.64 -3.36
C LYS A 67 -21.38 -6.34 -2.98
N LEU A 68 -21.20 -5.27 -3.76
CA LEU A 68 -21.70 -3.93 -3.44
C LEU A 68 -22.93 -3.52 -4.22
N GLY A 69 -23.35 -4.29 -5.22
CA GLY A 69 -24.42 -3.90 -6.16
C GLY A 69 -24.04 -2.70 -7.02
N LEU A 70 -22.76 -2.59 -7.38
CA LEU A 70 -22.23 -1.56 -8.28
C LEU A 70 -22.05 -2.12 -9.69
N THR A 71 -21.82 -1.26 -10.66
CA THR A 71 -21.37 -1.67 -12.00
C THR A 71 -19.86 -1.89 -12.03
N ASP A 72 -19.39 -2.79 -12.91
CA ASP A 72 -17.95 -3.00 -13.12
C ASP A 72 -17.24 -1.72 -13.56
N ALA A 73 -17.93 -0.83 -14.27
CA ALA A 73 -17.41 0.46 -14.70
C ALA A 73 -17.17 1.42 -13.51
N GLU A 74 -18.07 1.46 -12.52
CA GLU A 74 -17.88 2.25 -11.31
C GLU A 74 -16.68 1.74 -10.50
N VAL A 75 -16.55 0.42 -10.34
CA VAL A 75 -15.43 -0.21 -9.64
C VAL A 75 -14.11 0.05 -10.39
N SER A 76 -14.10 -0.13 -11.72
CA SER A 76 -12.94 0.14 -12.58
C SER A 76 -12.51 1.59 -12.49
N ALA A 77 -13.46 2.54 -12.49
CA ALA A 77 -13.15 3.96 -12.36
C ALA A 77 -12.39 4.24 -11.06
N VAL A 78 -12.83 3.67 -9.93
CA VAL A 78 -12.14 3.81 -8.64
C VAL A 78 -10.77 3.13 -8.64
N ALA A 79 -10.68 1.90 -9.16
CA ALA A 79 -9.42 1.15 -9.26
C ALA A 79 -8.37 1.84 -10.15
N THR A 80 -8.81 2.60 -11.16
CA THR A 80 -7.90 3.39 -12.02
C THR A 80 -7.56 4.77 -11.47
N PHE A 81 -8.37 5.29 -10.55
CA PHE A 81 -8.20 6.62 -9.99
C PHE A 81 -7.14 6.65 -8.88
N TYR A 82 -7.13 5.65 -8.00
CA TYR A 82 -6.16 5.55 -6.91
C TYR A 82 -4.97 4.68 -7.31
N THR A 83 -3.76 5.24 -7.25
CA THR A 83 -2.51 4.59 -7.68
C THR A 83 -2.06 3.42 -6.80
N MET A 84 -2.61 3.28 -5.60
CA MET A 84 -2.35 2.12 -4.72
C MET A 84 -3.00 0.84 -5.25
N TYR A 85 -4.02 0.95 -6.09
CA TYR A 85 -4.63 -0.21 -6.76
C TYR A 85 -3.84 -0.55 -8.02
N LYS A 86 -2.97 -1.54 -7.88
CA LYS A 86 -2.13 -2.08 -8.94
C LYS A 86 -3.01 -2.82 -9.93
N ARG A 87 -2.90 -2.47 -11.21
CA ARG A 87 -3.72 -3.05 -12.29
C ARG A 87 -2.97 -4.12 -13.09
N THR A 88 -1.72 -4.37 -12.71
CA THR A 88 -0.84 -5.37 -13.30
C THR A 88 -0.25 -6.23 -12.19
N PRO A 89 0.07 -7.51 -12.46
CA PRO A 89 0.66 -8.40 -11.47
C PRO A 89 1.92 -7.85 -10.80
N CYS A 90 1.87 -7.74 -9.47
CA CYS A 90 3.02 -7.33 -8.67
C CYS A 90 3.92 -8.50 -8.27
N GLY A 91 5.15 -8.17 -7.87
CA GLY A 91 6.06 -9.10 -7.22
C GLY A 91 5.60 -9.47 -5.81
N GLU A 92 6.41 -10.28 -5.12
CA GLU A 92 6.27 -10.52 -3.69
C GLU A 92 6.37 -9.21 -2.91
N HIS A 93 7.24 -8.30 -3.35
CA HIS A 93 7.44 -6.99 -2.75
C HIS A 93 7.15 -5.84 -3.73
N LEU A 94 6.57 -4.77 -3.21
CA LEU A 94 6.44 -3.48 -3.87
C LEU A 94 7.47 -2.51 -3.28
N VAL A 95 8.38 -2.01 -4.12
CA VAL A 95 9.40 -1.02 -3.74
C VAL A 95 9.04 0.34 -4.36
N SER A 96 8.66 1.28 -3.51
CA SER A 96 8.17 2.61 -3.88
C SER A 96 9.19 3.68 -3.51
N VAL A 97 9.86 4.29 -4.48
CA VAL A 97 10.90 5.30 -4.24
C VAL A 97 10.31 6.70 -4.38
N CYS A 98 10.38 7.52 -3.33
CA CYS A 98 9.93 8.90 -3.42
C CYS A 98 10.86 9.70 -4.34
N THR A 99 10.30 10.25 -5.42
CA THR A 99 11.00 11.15 -6.35
C THR A 99 10.39 12.54 -6.38
N ASN A 100 9.57 12.89 -5.39
CA ASN A 100 9.05 14.25 -5.24
C ASN A 100 10.16 15.21 -4.74
N ALA A 101 9.94 16.51 -4.90
CA ALA A 101 10.91 17.61 -4.84
C ALA A 101 12.02 17.46 -3.80
N LEU A 102 11.69 17.22 -2.52
CA LEU A 102 12.73 17.13 -1.49
C LEU A 102 13.57 15.86 -1.61
N CYS A 103 12.94 14.71 -1.86
CA CYS A 103 13.68 13.47 -2.08
C CYS A 103 14.50 13.56 -3.37
N ALA A 104 13.95 14.12 -4.45
CA ALA A 104 14.69 14.35 -5.70
C ALA A 104 15.98 15.14 -5.48
N VAL A 105 15.91 16.28 -4.76
CA VAL A 105 17.09 17.10 -4.41
C VAL A 105 18.11 16.33 -3.57
N LEU A 106 17.66 15.44 -2.70
CA LEU A 106 18.51 14.67 -1.79
C LEU A 106 18.99 13.32 -2.37
N GLY A 107 18.62 12.97 -3.61
CA GLY A 107 19.12 11.78 -4.30
C GLY A 107 18.09 10.68 -4.58
N GLY A 108 16.79 10.93 -4.39
CA GLY A 108 15.70 9.99 -4.71
C GLY A 108 15.71 9.52 -6.17
N ASP A 109 15.98 10.43 -7.12
CA ASP A 109 16.10 10.08 -8.54
C ASP A 109 17.31 9.15 -8.80
N ALA A 110 18.41 9.36 -8.07
CA ALA A 110 19.59 8.52 -8.16
C ALA A 110 19.34 7.14 -7.58
N ILE A 111 18.59 7.04 -6.47
CA ILE A 111 18.13 5.77 -5.90
C ILE A 111 17.28 5.03 -6.92
N TYR A 112 16.21 5.66 -7.42
CA TYR A 112 15.32 5.03 -8.40
C TYR A 112 16.09 4.54 -9.62
N SER A 113 16.99 5.36 -10.17
CA SER A 113 17.82 5.00 -11.33
C SER A 113 18.80 3.86 -11.04
N ALA A 114 19.30 3.73 -9.82
CA ALA A 114 20.13 2.61 -9.41
C ALA A 114 19.32 1.31 -9.33
N LEU A 115 18.16 1.36 -8.67
CA LEU A 115 17.27 0.20 -8.53
C LEU A 115 16.72 -0.26 -9.88
N SER A 116 16.26 0.66 -10.72
CA SER A 116 15.74 0.36 -12.06
C SER A 116 16.79 -0.34 -12.93
N ARG A 117 18.05 0.11 -12.89
CA ARG A 117 19.16 -0.55 -13.61
C ARG A 117 19.49 -1.94 -13.06
N HIS A 118 19.48 -2.10 -11.74
CA HIS A 118 19.76 -3.38 -11.09
C HIS A 118 18.67 -4.42 -11.37
N LEU A 119 17.41 -4.02 -11.26
CA LEU A 119 16.25 -4.89 -11.49
C LEU A 119 15.92 -5.08 -12.97
N GLY A 120 16.40 -4.19 -13.85
CA GLY A 120 16.12 -4.23 -15.28
C GLY A 120 14.67 -3.86 -15.64
N VAL A 121 14.00 -3.10 -14.77
CA VAL A 121 12.58 -2.72 -14.91
C VAL A 121 12.36 -1.24 -14.64
N GLY A 122 11.33 -0.66 -15.25
CA GLY A 122 10.88 0.71 -15.05
C GLY A 122 9.72 0.83 -14.05
N HIS A 123 8.98 1.93 -14.14
CA HIS A 123 7.85 2.23 -13.26
C HIS A 123 6.70 1.24 -13.45
N GLU A 124 6.18 0.73 -12.34
CA GLU A 124 5.07 -0.25 -12.29
C GLU A 124 5.39 -1.54 -13.06
N GLN A 125 6.67 -1.90 -13.13
CA GLN A 125 7.13 -3.14 -13.74
C GLN A 125 7.74 -4.06 -12.68
N THR A 126 7.59 -5.37 -12.92
CA THR A 126 8.00 -6.42 -11.98
C THR A 126 9.22 -7.16 -12.50
N SER A 127 10.26 -7.24 -11.67
CA SER A 127 11.43 -8.08 -11.86
C SER A 127 11.18 -9.45 -11.23
N GLY A 128 11.38 -10.51 -12.00
CA GLY A 128 11.02 -11.89 -11.62
C GLY A 128 9.58 -12.26 -12.00
N ASP A 129 9.18 -13.48 -11.67
CA ASP A 129 7.81 -13.93 -11.90
C ASP A 129 6.88 -13.28 -10.85
N PRO A 130 5.73 -12.68 -11.22
CA PRO A 130 4.83 -12.07 -10.26
C PRO A 130 4.42 -13.03 -9.12
N ASN A 131 4.32 -12.50 -7.90
CA ASN A 131 4.08 -13.26 -6.67
C ASN A 131 5.10 -14.37 -6.35
N SER A 132 6.22 -14.51 -7.09
CA SER A 132 7.25 -15.50 -6.75
C SER A 132 8.19 -14.96 -5.67
N PRO A 133 8.79 -15.83 -4.83
CA PRO A 133 9.77 -15.40 -3.84
C PRO A 133 10.88 -14.52 -4.43
N GLY A 134 11.14 -13.37 -3.81
CA GLY A 134 12.14 -12.38 -4.23
C GLY A 134 11.81 -11.57 -5.48
N SER A 135 10.59 -11.70 -6.04
CA SER A 135 10.13 -10.84 -7.14
C SER A 135 9.76 -9.45 -6.62
N ILE A 136 10.08 -8.42 -7.40
CA ILE A 136 9.98 -7.02 -6.95
C ILE A 136 9.29 -6.19 -8.02
N THR A 137 8.22 -5.49 -7.65
CA THR A 137 7.67 -4.38 -8.45
C THR A 137 8.33 -3.07 -8.02
N LEU A 138 8.84 -2.32 -8.98
CA LEU A 138 9.46 -1.02 -8.73
C LEU A 138 8.54 0.12 -9.17
N GLU A 139 8.37 1.14 -8.34
CA GLU A 139 7.62 2.33 -8.71
C GLU A 139 8.26 3.64 -8.28
N HIS A 140 8.01 4.68 -9.08
CA HIS A 140 8.07 6.05 -8.60
C HIS A 140 6.90 6.28 -7.66
N ALA A 141 7.21 6.75 -6.46
CA ALA A 141 6.22 7.34 -5.59
C ALA A 141 6.33 8.86 -5.62
N GLU A 142 5.16 9.48 -5.54
CA GLU A 142 5.06 10.88 -5.15
C GLU A 142 5.40 11.06 -3.66
N CYS A 143 5.00 12.19 -3.07
CA CYS A 143 5.31 12.47 -1.67
C CYS A 143 4.79 11.37 -0.73
N LEU A 144 5.72 10.69 -0.05
CA LEU A 144 5.44 9.70 1.00
C LEU A 144 5.25 10.32 2.40
N ALA A 145 5.08 11.64 2.47
CA ALA A 145 4.88 12.42 3.71
C ALA A 145 5.97 12.24 4.79
N ALA A 146 7.18 11.84 4.39
CA ALA A 146 8.33 11.59 5.28
C ALA A 146 9.54 12.47 4.91
N CYS A 147 9.27 13.72 4.55
CA CYS A 147 10.25 14.67 4.04
C CYS A 147 11.38 14.97 5.05
N ASP A 148 11.10 14.93 6.35
CA ASP A 148 12.08 15.06 7.43
C ASP A 148 13.09 13.90 7.50
N HIS A 149 12.84 12.82 6.75
CA HIS A 149 13.66 11.62 6.65
C HIS A 149 14.25 11.37 5.26
N ALA A 150 14.07 12.31 4.33
CA ALA A 150 14.49 12.16 2.94
C ALA A 150 16.00 11.84 2.77
N PRO A 151 16.38 11.07 1.73
CA PRO A 151 15.51 10.34 0.80
C PRO A 151 14.79 9.15 1.45
N VAL A 152 13.53 8.93 1.09
CA VAL A 152 12.70 7.86 1.63
C VAL A 152 12.22 6.94 0.52
N LEU A 153 12.22 5.64 0.80
CA LEU A 153 11.48 4.65 0.04
C LEU A 153 10.59 3.83 0.99
N GLN A 154 9.57 3.21 0.41
CA GLN A 154 8.77 2.22 1.09
C GLN A 154 8.98 0.84 0.47
N VAL A 155 8.93 -0.19 1.30
CA VAL A 155 8.76 -1.58 0.85
C VAL A 155 7.48 -2.10 1.48
N ASP A 156 6.52 -2.52 0.66
CA ASP A 156 5.19 -2.97 1.11
C ASP A 156 4.52 -1.98 2.08
N TYR A 157 4.68 -0.68 1.77
CA TYR A 157 4.20 0.48 2.55
C TYR A 157 4.91 0.73 3.90
N GLU A 158 5.93 -0.05 4.25
CA GLU A 158 6.78 0.19 5.42
C GLU A 158 7.96 1.10 5.11
N PHE A 159 8.34 1.96 6.07
CA PHE A 159 9.30 3.04 5.82
C PHE A 159 10.76 2.63 5.95
N TYR A 160 11.54 2.97 4.92
CA TYR A 160 13.00 2.93 4.92
C TYR A 160 13.51 4.35 4.70
N ASP A 161 13.94 4.95 5.80
CA ASP A 161 14.32 6.35 5.89
C ASP A 161 15.82 6.53 5.57
N HIS A 162 16.23 7.76 5.24
CA HIS A 162 17.63 8.17 5.01
C HIS A 162 18.40 7.30 4.01
N GLN A 163 17.71 6.85 2.97
CA GLN A 163 18.28 5.92 2.01
C GLN A 163 19.29 6.59 1.08
N THR A 164 20.29 5.82 0.68
CA THR A 164 21.25 6.14 -0.37
C THR A 164 21.11 5.13 -1.50
N PRO A 165 21.69 5.38 -2.69
CA PRO A 165 21.70 4.37 -3.76
C PRO A 165 22.27 3.03 -3.31
N ASP A 166 23.34 3.04 -2.50
CA ASP A 166 23.98 1.82 -2.01
C ASP A 166 23.08 1.08 -1.00
N SER A 167 22.52 1.78 0.00
CA SER A 167 21.66 1.13 0.99
C SER A 167 20.36 0.59 0.38
N ALA A 168 19.81 1.29 -0.61
CA ALA A 168 18.62 0.85 -1.32
C ALA A 168 18.90 -0.38 -2.20
N LEU A 169 20.10 -0.46 -2.82
CA LEU A 169 20.54 -1.65 -3.54
C LEU A 169 20.72 -2.84 -2.60
N ASP A 170 21.38 -2.64 -1.46
CA ASP A 170 21.56 -3.68 -0.44
C ASP A 170 20.22 -4.23 0.04
N LEU A 171 19.26 -3.34 0.35
CA LEU A 171 17.89 -3.70 0.70
C LEU A 171 17.22 -4.51 -0.40
N THR A 172 17.25 -4.02 -1.65
CA THR A 172 16.64 -4.70 -2.80
C THR A 172 17.25 -6.09 -3.03
N MET A 173 18.57 -6.22 -2.92
CA MET A 173 19.26 -7.50 -3.05
C MET A 173 18.92 -8.45 -1.89
N ALA A 174 18.68 -7.94 -0.68
CA ALA A 174 18.21 -8.74 0.45
C ALA A 174 16.81 -9.31 0.19
N LEU A 175 15.88 -8.48 -0.28
CA LEU A 175 14.54 -8.91 -0.69
C LEU A 175 14.60 -10.00 -1.78
N GLN A 176 15.46 -9.84 -2.80
CA GLN A 176 15.68 -10.86 -3.84
C GLN A 176 16.19 -12.20 -3.29
N ARG A 177 16.85 -12.21 -2.11
CA ARG A 177 17.29 -13.43 -1.42
C ARG A 177 16.22 -14.01 -0.47
N GLY A 178 15.04 -13.39 -0.40
CA GLY A 178 13.97 -13.75 0.53
C GLY A 178 14.21 -13.28 1.96
N GLU A 179 15.19 -12.39 2.17
CA GLU A 179 15.41 -11.75 3.46
C GLU A 179 14.38 -10.62 3.67
N ARG A 180 14.02 -10.34 4.92
CA ARG A 180 13.10 -9.25 5.28
C ARG A 180 13.78 -8.29 6.26
N PRO A 181 14.66 -7.39 5.77
CA PRO A 181 15.31 -6.41 6.63
C PRO A 181 14.26 -5.57 7.36
N PRO A 182 14.39 -5.31 8.67
CA PRO A 182 13.40 -4.55 9.40
C PRO A 182 13.30 -3.12 8.85
N PRO A 183 12.10 -2.53 8.77
CA PRO A 183 11.95 -1.13 8.39
C PRO A 183 12.54 -0.20 9.46
N THR A 184 12.82 1.04 9.08
CA THR A 184 13.31 2.06 10.02
C THR A 184 12.25 2.39 11.08
N ARG A 185 10.98 2.36 10.67
CA ARG A 185 9.80 2.56 11.51
C ARG A 185 8.57 1.95 10.83
N GLY A 186 7.59 1.54 11.63
CA GLY A 186 6.39 0.86 11.15
C GLY A 186 6.35 -0.62 11.52
N ALA A 187 5.44 -1.39 10.95
CA ALA A 187 5.28 -2.80 11.29
C ALA A 187 6.42 -3.65 10.72
N PRO A 188 6.71 -4.84 11.27
CA PRO A 188 7.69 -5.76 10.66
C PRO A 188 7.36 -6.04 9.19
N LEU A 189 8.36 -5.99 8.31
CA LEU A 189 8.17 -6.22 6.88
C LEU A 189 7.62 -7.64 6.63
N ARG A 190 6.57 -7.71 5.81
CA ARG A 190 5.95 -8.96 5.36
C ARG A 190 6.13 -9.10 3.84
N ASP A 191 5.07 -9.38 3.10
CA ASP A 191 5.01 -9.29 1.65
C ASP A 191 3.87 -8.34 1.26
N PHE A 192 3.84 -7.96 -0.01
CA PHE A 192 2.87 -7.01 -0.55
C PHE A 192 1.43 -7.44 -0.27
N ARG A 193 1.13 -8.74 -0.41
CA ARG A 193 -0.21 -9.28 -0.21
C ARG A 193 -0.64 -9.22 1.25
N ALA A 194 0.26 -9.49 2.18
CA ALA A 194 0.02 -9.34 3.61
C ALA A 194 -0.21 -7.87 3.98
N ALA A 195 0.59 -6.94 3.45
CA ALA A 195 0.40 -5.51 3.67
C ALA A 195 -0.97 -5.03 3.16
N GLU A 196 -1.39 -5.48 1.97
CA GLU A 196 -2.70 -5.19 1.40
C GLU A 196 -3.86 -5.75 2.26
N LEU A 197 -3.70 -6.93 2.88
CA LEU A 197 -4.71 -7.47 3.81
C LEU A 197 -4.86 -6.58 5.05
N GLU A 198 -3.75 -6.09 5.58
CA GLU A 198 -3.72 -5.22 6.75
C GLU A 198 -4.32 -3.83 6.44
N ILE A 199 -4.00 -3.27 5.27
CA ILE A 199 -4.57 -2.01 4.76
C ILE A 199 -6.06 -2.15 4.48
N ALA A 200 -6.53 -3.30 4.01
CA ALA A 200 -7.96 -3.60 3.92
C ALA A 200 -8.64 -3.57 5.31
N GLY A 201 -7.87 -3.60 6.39
CA GLY A 201 -8.33 -3.55 7.77
C GLY A 201 -8.56 -4.93 8.38
N ILE A 202 -7.95 -5.98 7.82
CA ILE A 202 -7.95 -7.34 8.34
C ILE A 202 -6.55 -7.63 8.90
N ARG A 203 -6.42 -7.66 10.23
CA ARG A 203 -5.13 -7.78 10.92
C ARG A 203 -5.13 -9.04 11.79
N PRO A 204 -4.80 -10.22 11.23
CA PRO A 204 -4.85 -11.49 11.98
C PRO A 204 -3.87 -11.51 13.16
N ASP A 205 -2.74 -10.79 13.08
CA ASP A 205 -1.65 -10.84 14.06
C ASP A 205 -1.44 -9.49 14.78
N LEU A 206 -2.51 -8.70 14.96
CA LEU A 206 -2.42 -7.33 15.51
C LEU A 206 -1.65 -7.24 16.84
N ALA A 207 -1.68 -8.29 17.66
CA ALA A 207 -0.99 -8.34 18.94
C ALA A 207 0.55 -8.33 18.83
N GLU A 208 1.10 -8.77 17.69
CA GLU A 208 2.55 -8.86 17.46
C GLU A 208 3.13 -7.57 16.83
N GLN A 209 2.28 -6.61 16.46
CA GLN A 209 2.64 -5.39 15.71
C GLN A 209 2.91 -4.15 16.59
N ILE A 210 2.77 -4.27 17.91
CA ILE A 210 2.64 -3.10 18.82
C ILE A 210 4.01 -2.49 19.23
N ASP A 211 5.12 -3.21 19.09
CA ASP A 211 6.40 -2.85 19.72
C ASP A 211 7.40 -2.06 18.85
N VAL A 212 7.02 -1.62 17.64
CA VAL A 212 7.93 -0.85 16.78
C VAL A 212 7.65 0.66 16.89
N PRO A 213 8.68 1.52 17.10
CA PRO A 213 8.51 2.97 17.12
C PRO A 213 7.86 3.48 15.81
N THR A 214 6.72 4.17 15.94
CA THR A 214 6.02 4.79 14.80
C THR A 214 6.40 6.26 14.59
N ALA A 215 7.07 6.86 15.58
CA ALA A 215 7.53 8.23 15.56
C ALA A 215 9.04 8.30 15.75
N SER A 216 9.69 9.25 15.08
CA SER A 216 11.11 9.52 15.22
C SER A 216 11.38 10.74 16.13
N PRO A 217 12.62 10.92 16.62
CA PRO A 217 13.00 12.13 17.33
C PRO A 217 12.75 13.43 16.54
N GLN A 218 12.86 13.38 15.21
CA GLN A 218 12.61 14.49 14.29
C GLN A 218 11.13 14.88 14.35
N THR A 219 10.23 13.89 14.22
CA THR A 219 8.77 14.10 14.29
C THR A 219 8.33 14.61 15.67
N LEU A 220 8.94 14.11 16.74
CA LEU A 220 8.59 14.50 18.11
C LEU A 220 9.22 15.81 18.57
N ARG A 221 10.15 16.39 17.80
CA ARG A 221 10.97 17.54 18.24
C ARG A 221 10.13 18.71 18.72
N GLY A 222 9.07 19.04 17.98
CA GLY A 222 8.15 20.13 18.35
C GLY A 222 7.40 19.86 19.65
N ALA A 223 6.88 18.63 19.81
CA ALA A 223 6.16 18.21 21.01
C ALA A 223 7.08 18.23 22.25
N SER A 224 8.28 17.66 22.15
CA SER A 224 9.25 17.66 23.24
C SER A 224 9.68 19.07 23.63
N LEU A 225 9.85 19.99 22.67
CA LEU A 225 10.17 21.39 22.97
C LEU A 225 9.00 22.10 23.67
N ALA A 226 7.77 21.85 23.23
CA ALA A 226 6.58 22.42 23.86
C ALA A 226 6.43 21.95 25.32
N GLU A 227 6.70 20.67 25.59
CA GLU A 227 6.73 20.13 26.96
C GLU A 227 7.79 20.80 27.82
N GLN A 228 9.03 20.90 27.31
CA GLN A 228 10.16 21.51 28.03
C GLN A 228 9.94 23.00 28.35
N THR A 229 9.24 23.71 27.46
CA THR A 229 9.00 25.15 27.59
C THR A 229 7.64 25.49 28.22
N GLY A 230 6.86 24.47 28.62
CA GLY A 230 5.53 24.67 29.19
C GLY A 230 4.50 25.25 28.22
N GLN A 231 4.75 25.17 26.90
CA GLN A 231 3.80 25.62 25.89
C GLN A 231 2.61 24.66 25.80
N ARG A 232 1.41 25.21 25.65
CA ARG A 232 0.16 24.48 25.43
C ARG A 232 -0.65 25.19 24.36
N ALA A 233 -1.33 24.42 23.51
CA ALA A 233 -2.33 25.00 22.63
C ALA A 233 -3.46 25.63 23.46
N PRO A 234 -4.05 26.76 23.02
CA PRO A 234 -5.25 27.28 23.65
C PRO A 234 -6.37 26.23 23.59
N ALA A 235 -7.26 26.23 24.57
CA ALA A 235 -8.42 25.36 24.54
C ALA A 235 -9.27 25.64 23.29
N MET A 236 -9.55 24.60 22.51
CA MET A 236 -10.57 24.70 21.46
C MET A 236 -11.93 24.88 22.15
N PRO A 237 -12.72 25.91 21.79
CA PRO A 237 -14.04 26.09 22.39
C PRO A 237 -14.96 24.94 21.97
N ASP A 238 -15.74 24.42 22.93
CA ASP A 238 -16.68 23.31 22.72
C ASP A 238 -17.78 23.64 21.69
N HIS A 239 -18.06 24.94 21.54
CA HIS A 239 -19.02 25.46 20.57
C HIS A 239 -18.34 26.53 19.70
N VAL A 240 -18.10 26.17 18.44
CA VAL A 240 -17.78 27.12 17.38
C VAL A 240 -19.06 27.35 16.60
N GLU A 241 -19.53 28.59 16.55
CA GLU A 241 -20.66 28.95 15.69
C GLU A 241 -20.19 28.86 14.23
N PHE A 242 -20.63 27.81 13.54
CA PHE A 242 -20.32 27.65 12.12
C PHE A 242 -21.11 28.67 11.31
N PRO A 243 -20.52 29.25 10.23
CA PRO A 243 -21.28 30.09 9.32
C PRO A 243 -22.48 29.29 8.77
N PRO A 244 -23.62 29.96 8.51
CA PRO A 244 -24.79 29.28 7.97
C PRO A 244 -24.41 28.60 6.65
N LEU A 245 -24.66 27.29 6.56
CA LEU A 245 -24.48 26.58 5.30
C LEU A 245 -25.43 27.19 4.27
N PRO A 246 -24.97 27.49 3.05
CA PRO A 246 -25.88 27.93 1.99
C PRO A 246 -26.97 26.87 1.78
N GLU A 247 -28.20 27.31 1.54
CA GLU A 247 -29.30 26.41 1.21
C GLU A 247 -28.88 25.50 0.05
N LYS A 248 -29.04 24.19 0.22
CA LYS A 248 -28.76 23.21 -0.83
C LYS A 248 -29.61 23.60 -2.05
N LYS A 249 -28.96 24.01 -3.14
CA LYS A 249 -29.59 24.19 -4.46
C LYS A 249 -29.95 22.84 -5.06
#